data_AF-A0AAV2IQY6-F1
#
_entry.id   AF-A0AAV2IQY6-F1
#
_cell.length_a   1.000
_cell.length_b   1.000
_cell.length_c   1.000
_cell.angle_alpha   90.00
_cell.angle_beta   90.00
_cell.angle_gamma   90.00
#
_symmetry.space_group_name_H-M   'P 1'
#
loop_
_entity.id
_entity.type
_entity.pdbx_description
1 polymer ?
#
loop_
_entity_poly.entity_id
_entity_poly.type
_entity_poly.pdbx_seq_one_letter_code
_entity_poly.pdbx_strand_id
1 'polypeptide(L)' 'METAFSIADGIYGSCFFLATGFHGTHVAVGATFLFICLLRIFFYHFNKQHHVGFLAAAWY' A
#
# COMPACT_ATOMS: atom_id res chain seq x y z
N MET A 1 10.30 11.61 -18.65
CA MET A 1 10.82 12.83 -17.99
C MET A 1 10.71 12.55 -16.51
N GLU A 2 11.85 12.43 -15.84
CA GLU A 2 11.90 12.21 -14.39
C GLU A 2 11.96 13.56 -13.66
N THR A 3 11.94 13.54 -12.33
CA THR A 3 12.02 14.75 -11.50
C THR A 3 13.34 15.50 -11.74
N ALA A 4 13.28 16.83 -11.81
CA ALA A 4 14.46 17.69 -12.00
C ALA A 4 15.33 17.84 -10.73
N PHE A 5 14.89 17.24 -9.62
CA PHE A 5 15.53 17.26 -8.32
C PHE A 5 15.49 15.86 -7.69
N SER A 6 16.32 15.65 -6.68
CA SER A 6 16.59 14.40 -5.99
C SER A 6 16.31 14.53 -4.49
N ILE A 7 16.39 13.41 -3.76
CA ILE A 7 16.24 13.38 -2.30
C ILE A 7 17.32 14.20 -1.58
N ALA A 8 18.47 14.42 -2.21
CA ALA A 8 19.57 15.20 -1.66
C ALA A 8 19.38 16.72 -1.85
N ASP A 9 18.37 17.15 -2.62
CA ASP A 9 18.16 18.56 -2.94
C ASP A 9 17.37 19.30 -1.86
N GLY A 10 18.08 19.64 -0.77
CA GLY A 10 17.61 20.52 0.29
C GLY A 10 16.32 20.05 0.97
N ILE A 11 15.64 20.98 1.65
CA ILE A 11 14.46 20.66 2.46
C ILE A 11 13.29 20.19 1.57
N TYR A 12 13.09 20.81 0.41
CA TYR A 12 12.01 20.43 -0.49
C TYR A 12 12.18 19.00 -1.03
N GLY A 13 13.35 18.67 -1.60
CA GLY A 13 13.61 17.33 -2.15
C GLY A 13 13.52 16.26 -1.07
N SER A 14 14.19 16.45 0.06
CA SER A 14 14.18 15.50 1.17
C SER A 14 12.76 15.26 1.74
N CYS A 15 11.99 16.31 2.02
CA CYS A 15 10.62 16.16 2.52
C CYS A 15 9.68 15.54 1.48
N PHE A 16 9.78 15.95 0.21
CA PHE A 16 8.95 15.41 -0.87
C PHE A 16 9.16 13.91 -1.03
N PHE A 17 10.40 13.47 -1.25
CA PHE A 17 10.69 12.05 -1.47
C PHE A 17 10.42 11.19 -0.24
N LEU A 18 10.60 11.72 0.98
CA LEU A 18 10.27 10.98 2.19
C LEU A 18 8.76 10.81 2.35
N ALA A 19 7.97 11.89 2.21
CA ALA A 19 6.51 11.81 2.35
C ALA A 19 5.88 10.95 1.25
N THR A 20 6.23 11.20 -0.01
CA THR A 20 5.70 10.44 -1.15
C THR A 20 6.21 9.00 -1.16
N GLY A 21 7.49 8.77 -0.83
CA GLY A 21 8.06 7.44 -0.72
C GLY A 21 7.41 6.61 0.39
N PHE A 22 7.24 7.20 1.58
CA PHE A 22 6.54 6.55 2.69
C PHE A 22 5.08 6.24 2.35
N HIS A 23 4.36 7.17 1.74
CA HIS A 23 3.00 6.89 1.25
C HIS A 23 3.01 5.74 0.23
N GLY A 24 3.96 5.74 -0.71
CA GLY A 24 4.11 4.68 -1.71
C GLY A 24 4.35 3.30 -1.09
N THR A 25 5.17 3.21 -0.04
CA THR A 25 5.36 1.93 0.67
C THR A 25 4.07 1.47 1.35
N HIS A 26 3.28 2.38 1.93
CA HIS A 26 1.97 2.04 2.53
C HIS A 26 1.01 1.50 1.46
N VAL A 27 0.93 2.17 0.31
CA VAL A 27 0.12 1.71 -0.81
C VAL A 27 0.57 0.33 -1.30
N ALA A 28 1.87 0.06 -1.39
CA ALA A 28 2.39 -1.25 -1.81
C ALA A 28 2.04 -2.37 -0.80
N VAL A 29 2.09 -2.10 0.50
CA VAL A 29 1.65 -3.02 1.54
C VAL A 29 0.14 -3.28 1.42
N GLY A 30 -0.67 -2.24 1.24
CA GLY A 30 -2.11 -2.36 1.08
C GLY A 30 -2.51 -3.14 -0.16
N ALA A 31 -1.86 -2.87 -1.30
CA ALA A 31 -2.04 -3.62 -2.53
C ALA A 31 -1.70 -5.12 -2.36
N THR A 32 -0.60 -5.42 -1.68
CA THR A 32 -0.22 -6.80 -1.36
C THR A 32 -1.25 -7.46 -0.44
N PHE A 33 -1.74 -6.74 0.57
CA PHE A 33 -2.74 -7.26 1.50
C PHE A 33 -4.07 -7.58 0.81
N LEU A 34 -4.54 -6.68 -0.08
CA LEU A 34 -5.70 -6.92 -0.93
C LEU A 34 -5.48 -8.08 -1.90
N PHE A 35 -4.29 -8.19 -2.49
CA PHE A 35 -3.94 -9.31 -3.38
C PHE A 35 -3.99 -10.66 -2.65
N ILE A 36 -3.46 -10.75 -1.43
CA ILE A 36 -3.59 -11.96 -0.61
C ILE A 36 -5.05 -12.26 -0.28
N CYS A 37 -5.86 -11.23 0.06
CA CYS A 37 -7.29 -11.42 0.28
C CYS A 37 -8.00 -11.93 -0.98
N LEU A 38 -7.65 -11.40 -2.16
CA LEU A 38 -8.17 -11.86 -3.44
C LEU A 38 -7.85 -13.34 -3.68
N LEU A 39 -6.60 -13.76 -3.49
CA LEU A 39 -6.22 -15.19 -3.59
C LEU A 39 -7.03 -16.04 -2.61
N ARG A 40 -7.21 -15.60 -1.36
CA ARG A 40 -8.01 -16.31 -0.36
C ARG A 40 -9.50 -16.41 -0.73
N ILE A 41 -10.06 -15.39 -1.39
CA ILE A 41 -11.42 -15.44 -1.94
C ILE A 41 -11.50 -16.52 -3.03
N PHE A 42 -10.54 -16.56 -3.96
CA PHE A 42 -10.51 -17.56 -5.03
C PHE A 42 -10.40 -19.01 -4.53
N PHE A 43 -9.71 -19.23 -3.42
CA PHE A 43 -9.63 -20.54 -2.76
C PHE A 43 -10.78 -20.80 -1.75
N TYR A 44 -11.84 -19.98 -1.76
CA TYR A 44 -13.02 -20.14 -0.91
C TYR A 44 -12.73 -20.16 0.61
N HIS A 45 -11.67 -19.46 1.06
CA HIS A 45 -11.28 -19.40 2.47
C HIS A 45 -12.15 -18.45 3.32
N PHE A 46 -12.97 -17.61 2.69
CA PHE A 46 -13.84 -16.66 3.39
C PHE A 46 -15.30 -17.08 3.28
N ASN A 47 -16.07 -16.74 4.32
CA ASN A 47 -17.52 -16.83 4.30
C ASN A 47 -18.15 -15.49 4.73
N LYS A 48 -19.47 -15.33 4.53
CA LYS A 48 -20.17 -14.06 4.79
C LYS A 48 -20.12 -13.59 6.24
N GLN A 49 -19.80 -14.43 7.21
CA GLN A 49 -19.66 -14.07 8.62
C GLN A 49 -18.20 -14.00 9.07
N HIS A 50 -17.29 -14.75 8.43
CA HIS A 50 -15.88 -14.88 8.78
C HIS A 50 -14.98 -14.40 7.63
N HIS A 51 -14.76 -13.08 7.58
CA HIS A 51 -13.91 -12.41 6.58
C HIS A 51 -13.15 -11.22 7.17
N VAL A 52 -12.78 -11.30 8.46
CA VAL A 52 -12.06 -10.22 9.17
C VAL A 52 -10.77 -9.80 8.46
N GLY A 53 -10.05 -10.74 7.84
CA GLY A 53 -8.85 -10.43 7.06
C GLY A 53 -9.14 -9.52 5.86
N PHE A 54 -10.27 -9.72 5.16
CA PHE A 54 -10.69 -8.84 4.07
C PHE A 54 -11.17 -7.48 4.61
N LEU A 55 -11.90 -7.46 5.74
CA LEU A 55 -12.30 -6.20 6.38
C LEU A 55 -11.09 -5.35 6.78
N ALA A 56 -10.07 -5.98 7.38
CA ALA A 56 -8.83 -5.31 7.75
C ALA A 56 -8.10 -4.75 6.52
N ALA A 57 -8.06 -5.49 5.41
CA ALA A 57 -7.46 -5.02 4.16
C ALA A 57 -8.23 -3.88 3.50
N ALA A 58 -9.55 -3.79 3.70
CA ALA A 58 -10.37 -2.69 3.18
C ALA A 58 -10.30 -1.42 4.05
N TRP A 59 -9.95 -1.56 5.32
CA TRP A 59 -9.73 -0.43 6.24
C TRP A 59 -8.29 0.11 6.21
N TYR A 60 -7.33 -0.75 5.82
CA TYR A 60 -5.95 -0.39 5.61
C TYR A 60 -5.79 0.51 4.38
#